data_AF-A0A117LQY3-F1
#
_entry.id   AF-A0A117LQY3-F1
#
_cell.length_a   1.000
_cell.length_b   1.000
_cell.length_c   1.000
_cell.angle_alpha   90.00
_cell.angle_beta   90.00
_cell.angle_gamma   90.00
#
_symmetry.space_group_name_H-M   'P 1'
#
loop_
_entity.id
_entity.type
_entity.pdbx_description
1 polymer ?
#
loop_
_entity_poly.entity_id
_entity_poly.type
_entity_poly.pdbx_seq_one_letter_code
_entity_poly.pdbx_strand_id
1 'polypeptide(L)'
;ISDFANVNPGEKEIVLDIGDETYLAPLLQNLWARYGKENVDQPDRFTIVLPAGVAGEEELEHMVVADPSETLYMDVIYALQYIAPEGFKVRRQYIRDEKFYYVASEDTLPADIVETMVMPIFAKMGVTL
;
A
#
# COMPACT_ATOMS: atom_id res chain seq x y z
N ILE A 1 -0.51 -0.81 13.78
CA ILE A 1 -0.32 0.57 14.30
C ILE A 1 1.07 0.73 14.92
N SER A 2 1.60 -0.32 15.56
CA SER A 2 2.89 -0.35 16.25
C SER A 2 4.09 0.21 15.46
N ASP A 3 4.04 0.19 14.13
CA ASP A 3 5.15 0.67 13.29
C ASP A 3 5.30 2.21 13.29
N PHE A 4 4.24 2.95 13.64
CA PHE A 4 4.22 4.41 13.55
C PHE A 4 3.49 5.10 14.71
N ALA A 5 2.95 4.36 15.68
CA ALA A 5 2.38 4.93 16.90
C ALA A 5 2.50 3.98 18.10
N ASN A 6 2.57 4.54 19.30
CA ASN A 6 2.53 3.79 20.56
C ASN A 6 1.10 3.74 21.09
N VAL A 7 0.68 2.57 21.57
CA VAL A 7 -0.62 2.37 22.22
C VAL A 7 -0.42 2.44 23.73
N ASN A 8 -1.05 3.41 24.38
CA ASN A 8 -0.99 3.58 25.84
C ASN A 8 -2.39 3.33 26.43
N PRO A 9 -2.68 2.12 26.92
CA PRO A 9 -3.96 1.82 27.56
C PRO A 9 -4.02 2.45 28.96
N GLY A 10 -5.09 3.20 29.22
CA GLY A 10 -5.46 3.69 30.55
C GLY A 10 -6.78 3.08 31.03
N GLU A 11 -7.17 3.38 32.27
CA GLU A 11 -8.40 2.83 32.87
C GLU A 11 -9.68 3.30 32.16
N LYS A 12 -9.67 4.50 31.56
CA LYS A 12 -10.85 5.15 30.96
C LYS A 12 -10.71 5.41 29.47
N GLU A 13 -9.49 5.49 28.99
CA GLU A 13 -9.16 5.85 27.61
C GLU A 13 -7.89 5.14 27.18
N ILE A 14 -7.75 4.95 25.88
CA ILE A 14 -6.56 4.47 25.20
C ILE A 14 -6.01 5.66 24.41
N VAL A 15 -4.75 5.99 24.64
CA VAL A 15 -4.06 7.09 23.96
C VAL A 15 -3.09 6.52 22.95
N LEU A 16 -3.26 6.89 21.68
CA LEU A 16 -2.33 6.59 20.61
C LEU A 16 -1.40 7.79 20.41
N ASP A 17 -0.11 7.60 20.72
CA ASP A 17 0.92 8.59 20.45
C ASP A 17 1.52 8.35 19.05
N ILE A 18 1.23 9.24 18.11
CA ILE A 18 1.61 9.11 16.71
C ILE A 18 3.05 9.62 16.50
N GLY A 19 3.92 8.74 16.02
CA GLY A 19 5.32 9.04 15.70
C GLY A 19 5.55 9.46 14.24
N ASP A 20 4.74 8.95 13.30
CA ASP A 20 4.79 9.33 11.88
C ASP A 20 3.43 9.86 11.40
N GLU A 21 3.37 11.18 11.17
CA GLU A 21 2.17 11.87 10.68
C GLU A 21 1.70 11.38 9.30
N THR A 22 2.59 10.75 8.50
CA THR A 22 2.27 10.23 7.17
C THR A 22 1.06 9.30 7.18
N TYR A 23 0.93 8.50 8.25
CA TYR A 23 -0.11 7.48 8.39
C TYR A 23 -1.32 7.92 9.21
N LEU A 24 -1.34 9.18 9.67
CA LEU A 24 -2.40 9.69 10.54
C LEU A 24 -3.77 9.70 9.88
N ALA A 25 -3.86 10.24 8.66
CA ALA A 25 -5.10 10.30 7.91
C ALA A 25 -5.69 8.90 7.61
N PRO A 26 -4.93 7.93 7.06
CA PRO A 26 -5.45 6.57 6.85
C PRO A 26 -5.78 5.87 8.17
N LEU A 27 -5.01 6.09 9.24
CA LEU A 27 -5.32 5.56 10.57
C LEU A 27 -6.70 6.06 11.05
N LEU A 28 -6.95 7.36 10.98
CA LEU A 28 -8.23 7.95 11.38
C LEU A 28 -9.40 7.37 10.58
N GLN A 29 -9.24 7.17 9.26
CA GLN A 29 -10.28 6.53 8.46
C GLN A 29 -10.59 5.12 8.93
N ASN A 30 -9.56 4.32 9.23
CA ASN A 30 -9.74 2.96 9.73
C ASN A 30 -10.41 2.93 11.11
N LEU A 31 -9.98 3.80 12.02
CA LEU A 31 -10.59 3.92 13.35
C LEU A 31 -12.05 4.38 13.26
N TRP A 32 -12.37 5.38 12.44
CA TRP A 32 -13.74 5.83 12.23
C TRP A 32 -14.63 4.75 11.61
N ALA A 33 -14.10 3.99 10.63
CA ALA A 33 -14.83 2.91 10.00
C ALA A 33 -15.14 1.76 10.97
N ARG A 34 -14.22 1.48 11.90
CA ARG A 34 -14.34 0.34 12.83
C ARG A 34 -15.07 0.68 14.13
N TYR A 35 -14.81 1.86 14.68
CA TYR A 35 -15.24 2.26 16.02
C TYR A 35 -16.23 3.44 16.03
N GLY A 36 -16.49 4.06 14.88
CA GLY A 36 -17.37 5.23 14.78
C GLY A 36 -16.62 6.53 15.06
N LYS A 37 -17.03 7.60 14.38
CA LYS A 37 -16.35 8.92 14.49
C LYS A 37 -16.51 9.55 15.86
N GLU A 38 -17.61 9.27 16.55
CA GLU A 38 -17.93 9.74 17.88
C GLU A 38 -17.03 9.16 18.99
N ASN A 39 -16.39 8.02 18.72
CA ASN A 39 -15.52 7.34 19.68
C ASN A 39 -14.02 7.59 19.41
N VAL A 40 -13.70 8.46 18.45
CA VAL A 40 -12.31 8.78 18.06
C VAL A 40 -12.11 10.28 18.18
N ASP A 41 -11.39 10.71 19.21
CA ASP A 41 -11.01 12.11 19.37
C ASP A 41 -9.57 12.34 18.91
N GLN A 42 -9.33 13.47 18.25
CA GLN A 42 -8.01 13.87 17.78
C GLN A 42 -7.75 15.29 18.29
N PRO A 43 -7.21 15.44 19.52
CA PRO A 43 -6.93 16.76 20.08
C PRO A 43 -5.82 17.50 19.30
N ASP A 44 -4.87 16.77 18.74
CA ASP A 44 -3.82 17.29 17.87
C ASP A 44 -3.29 16.25 16.86
N ARG A 45 -2.30 16.63 16.05
CA ARG A 45 -1.75 15.78 14.99
C ARG A 45 -0.89 14.60 15.49
N PHE A 46 -0.56 14.55 16.77
CA PHE A 46 0.28 13.51 17.37
C PHE A 46 -0.48 12.61 18.32
N THR A 47 -1.76 12.88 18.57
CA THR A 47 -2.51 12.21 19.62
C THR A 47 -3.88 11.81 19.10
N ILE A 48 -4.25 10.55 19.30
CA ILE A 48 -5.62 10.05 19.13
C ILE A 48 -6.08 9.42 20.44
N VAL A 49 -7.31 9.69 20.84
CA VAL A 49 -7.91 9.19 22.08
C VAL A 49 -9.15 8.36 21.75
N LEU A 50 -9.22 7.17 22.34
CA LEU A 50 -10.34 6.23 22.23
C LEU A 50 -10.86 5.93 23.65
N PRO A 51 -12.17 5.84 23.91
CA PRO A 51 -12.68 5.36 25.19
C PRO A 51 -12.24 3.92 25.48
N ALA A 52 -11.92 3.62 26.74
CA ALA A 52 -11.57 2.26 27.15
C ALA A 52 -12.73 1.29 26.89
N GLY A 53 -12.40 0.10 26.39
CA GLY A 53 -13.38 -0.94 26.06
C GLY A 53 -14.01 -0.82 24.66
N VAL A 54 -13.74 0.26 23.91
CA VAL A 54 -14.15 0.39 22.50
C VAL A 54 -13.26 -0.45 21.58
N ALA A 55 -11.97 -0.55 21.92
CA ALA A 55 -10.99 -1.31 21.17
C ALA A 55 -10.13 -2.14 22.13
N GLY A 56 -9.71 -3.34 21.68
CA GLY A 56 -8.70 -4.13 22.40
C GLY A 56 -7.29 -3.63 22.12
N GLU A 57 -6.39 -3.73 23.10
CA GLU A 57 -4.98 -3.34 22.95
C GLU A 57 -4.29 -4.10 21.80
N GLU A 58 -4.31 -5.44 21.83
CA GLU A 58 -3.75 -6.28 20.76
C GLU A 58 -4.40 -5.98 19.38
N GLU A 59 -5.69 -5.67 19.35
CA GLU A 59 -6.41 -5.36 18.11
C GLU A 59 -5.90 -4.06 17.48
N LEU A 60 -5.64 -3.03 18.31
CA LEU A 60 -5.07 -1.77 17.87
C LEU A 60 -3.62 -1.95 17.41
N GLU A 61 -2.80 -2.65 18.20
CA GLU A 61 -1.39 -2.87 17.86
C GLU A 61 -1.23 -3.51 16.48
N HIS A 62 -2.01 -4.56 16.20
CA HIS A 62 -1.98 -5.32 14.95
C HIS A 62 -2.83 -4.74 13.81
N MET A 63 -3.52 -3.62 14.01
CA MET A 63 -4.30 -3.01 12.96
C MET A 63 -3.39 -2.52 11.83
N VAL A 64 -3.61 -3.05 10.62
CA VAL A 64 -2.97 -2.60 9.38
C VAL A 64 -3.57 -1.25 9.00
N VAL A 65 -2.72 -0.23 8.83
CA VAL A 65 -3.16 1.14 8.51
C VAL A 65 -2.88 1.51 7.06
N ALA A 66 -1.71 1.13 6.58
CA ALA A 66 -1.36 1.18 5.18
C ALA A 66 -0.68 -0.15 4.86
N ASP A 67 -1.09 -0.77 3.76
CA ASP A 67 -0.41 -1.94 3.22
C ASP A 67 0.40 -1.49 1.99
N PRO A 68 1.74 -1.40 2.09
CA PRO A 68 2.58 -1.00 0.97
C PRO A 68 2.42 -1.92 -0.24
N SER A 69 1.95 -3.17 -0.07
CA SER A 69 1.69 -4.08 -1.19
C SER A 69 0.58 -3.56 -2.10
N GLU A 70 -0.34 -2.75 -1.58
CA GLU A 70 -1.40 -2.12 -2.37
C GLU A 70 -0.89 -1.04 -3.34
N THR A 71 0.30 -0.46 -3.11
CA THR A 71 0.88 0.54 -4.00
C THR A 71 2.16 0.08 -4.69
N LEU A 72 2.82 -0.95 -4.16
CA LEU A 72 4.11 -1.45 -4.65
C LEU A 72 4.13 -1.68 -6.16
N TYR A 73 3.03 -2.22 -6.71
CA TYR A 73 2.94 -2.48 -8.14
C TYR A 73 2.91 -1.19 -8.97
N MET A 74 2.22 -0.15 -8.50
CA MET A 74 2.21 1.16 -9.14
C MET A 74 3.59 1.80 -9.04
N ASP A 75 4.22 1.72 -7.88
CA ASP A 75 5.55 2.30 -7.65
C ASP A 75 6.61 1.67 -8.56
N VAL A 76 6.59 0.34 -8.73
CA VAL A 76 7.48 -0.36 -9.67
C VAL A 76 7.21 0.07 -11.12
N ILE A 77 5.94 0.15 -11.53
CA ILE A 77 5.58 0.63 -12.87
C ILE A 77 6.06 2.08 -13.07
N TYR A 78 5.83 2.96 -12.10
CA TYR A 78 6.27 4.35 -12.17
C TYR A 78 7.79 4.45 -12.28
N ALA A 79 8.53 3.67 -11.49
CA ALA A 79 9.98 3.61 -11.59
C ALA A 79 10.44 3.18 -12.99
N LEU A 80 9.81 2.15 -13.57
CA LEU A 80 10.12 1.72 -14.94
C LEU A 80 9.81 2.77 -16.00
N GLN A 81 8.71 3.51 -15.84
CA GLN A 81 8.35 4.60 -16.74
C GLN A 81 9.34 5.76 -16.66
N TYR A 82 9.93 5.99 -15.48
CA TYR A 82 10.91 7.05 -15.27
C TYR A 82 12.28 6.71 -15.86
N ILE A 83 12.70 5.44 -15.82
CA ILE A 83 13.97 4.99 -16.42
C ILE A 83 13.86 4.70 -17.92
N ALA A 84 12.66 4.45 -18.43
CA ALA A 84 12.45 4.17 -19.84
C ALA A 84 12.86 5.39 -20.70
N PRO A 85 13.48 5.19 -21.87
CA PRO A 85 13.82 6.30 -22.75
C PRO A 85 12.57 7.12 -23.11
N GLU A 86 12.71 8.45 -23.19
CA GLU A 86 11.58 9.36 -23.42
C GLU A 86 10.79 9.07 -24.71
N GLY A 87 11.48 8.52 -25.73
CA GLY A 87 10.86 8.10 -26.99
C GLY A 87 9.92 6.89 -26.86
N PHE A 88 10.05 6.09 -25.79
CA PHE A 88 9.33 4.83 -25.60
C PHE A 88 7.92 5.10 -25.02
N LYS A 89 7.05 5.61 -25.89
CA LYS A 89 5.68 6.03 -25.55
C LYS A 89 4.67 4.88 -25.64
N VAL A 90 4.97 3.83 -26.42
CA VAL A 90 4.08 2.67 -26.54
C VAL A 90 4.49 1.63 -25.49
N ARG A 91 3.55 1.28 -24.60
CA ARG A 91 3.83 0.47 -23.40
C ARG A 91 2.78 -0.61 -23.21
N ARG A 92 3.21 -1.79 -22.76
CA ARG A 92 2.34 -2.88 -22.30
C ARG A 92 2.89 -3.42 -20.98
N GLN A 93 2.05 -3.50 -19.98
CA GLN A 93 2.43 -3.91 -18.64
C GLN A 93 1.45 -4.94 -18.09
N TYR A 94 1.92 -5.74 -17.14
CA TYR A 94 1.11 -6.72 -16.42
C TYR A 94 1.70 -6.93 -15.04
N ILE A 95 0.81 -7.03 -14.05
CA ILE A 95 1.13 -7.46 -12.71
C ILE A 95 -0.03 -8.27 -12.17
N ARG A 96 0.22 -9.54 -11.87
CA ARG A 96 -0.75 -10.44 -11.24
C ARG A 96 -0.04 -11.70 -10.79
N ASP A 97 -0.54 -12.34 -9.73
CA ASP A 97 -0.09 -13.66 -9.28
C ASP A 97 1.46 -13.74 -9.16
N GLU A 98 2.05 -12.70 -8.55
CA GLU A 98 3.50 -12.52 -8.38
C GLU A 98 4.33 -12.43 -9.67
N LYS A 99 3.67 -12.33 -10.83
CA LYS A 99 4.30 -12.16 -12.14
C LYS A 99 4.18 -10.73 -12.59
N PHE A 100 5.27 -10.23 -13.15
CA PHE A 100 5.38 -8.86 -13.58
C PHE A 100 6.13 -8.75 -14.90
N TYR A 101 5.59 -7.99 -15.85
CA TYR A 101 6.34 -7.55 -17.01
C TYR A 101 6.00 -6.12 -17.41
N TYR A 102 6.98 -5.48 -18.05
CA TYR A 102 6.85 -4.18 -18.67
C TYR A 102 7.61 -4.20 -19.99
N VAL A 103 6.90 -3.95 -21.08
CA VAL A 103 7.45 -3.85 -22.44
C VAL A 103 7.17 -2.45 -22.94
N ALA A 104 8.20 -1.78 -23.45
CA ALA A 104 8.08 -0.45 -24.02
C ALA A 104 8.87 -0.36 -25.33
N SER A 105 8.40 0.47 -26.25
CA SER A 105 8.99 0.69 -27.57
C SER A 105 8.68 2.11 -28.08
N GLU A 106 9.54 2.63 -28.97
CA GLU A 106 9.24 3.83 -29.77
C GLU A 106 8.14 3.52 -30.80
N ASP A 107 8.24 2.36 -31.45
CA ASP A 107 7.26 1.88 -32.42
C ASP A 107 6.08 1.17 -31.76
N THR A 108 5.00 1.00 -32.52
CA THR A 108 3.83 0.24 -32.10
C THR A 108 4.19 -1.19 -31.74
N LEU A 109 3.70 -1.66 -30.59
CA LEU A 109 3.85 -3.04 -30.16
C LEU A 109 2.84 -3.95 -30.91
N PRO A 110 3.30 -5.09 -31.48
CA PRO A 110 2.40 -6.11 -32.01
C PRO A 110 1.41 -6.61 -30.96
N ALA A 111 0.22 -7.00 -31.40
CA ALA A 111 -0.82 -7.51 -30.50
C ALA A 111 -0.38 -8.80 -29.77
N ASP A 112 0.45 -9.60 -30.41
CA ASP A 112 1.00 -10.88 -29.97
C ASP A 112 2.39 -10.76 -29.30
N ILE A 113 2.79 -9.55 -28.87
CA ILE A 113 4.09 -9.31 -28.23
C ILE A 113 4.28 -10.14 -26.95
N VAL A 114 3.20 -10.46 -26.25
CA VAL A 114 3.26 -11.24 -25.00
C VAL A 114 3.65 -12.68 -25.33
N GLU A 115 3.00 -13.27 -26.32
CA GLU A 115 3.20 -14.62 -26.77
C GLU A 115 4.58 -14.80 -27.43
N THR A 116 5.00 -13.83 -28.24
CA THR A 116 6.22 -13.91 -29.05
C THR A 116 7.49 -13.53 -28.29
N MET A 117 7.41 -12.63 -27.30
CA MET A 117 8.59 -12.11 -26.58
C MET A 117 8.53 -12.34 -25.07
N VAL A 118 7.42 -12.05 -24.42
CA VAL A 118 7.34 -12.09 -22.95
C VAL A 118 7.30 -13.53 -22.43
N MET A 119 6.40 -14.37 -22.93
CA MET A 119 6.25 -15.76 -22.48
C MET A 119 7.55 -16.57 -22.63
N PRO A 120 8.32 -16.47 -23.73
CA PRO A 120 9.62 -17.13 -23.83
C PRO A 120 10.64 -16.68 -22.77
N ILE A 121 10.61 -15.42 -22.34
CA ILE A 121 11.50 -14.91 -21.28
C ILE A 121 11.07 -15.50 -19.93
N PHE A 122 9.76 -15.54 -19.64
CA PHE A 122 9.21 -16.19 -18.45
C PHE A 122 9.57 -17.68 -18.39
N ALA A 123 9.45 -18.39 -19.51
CA ALA A 123 9.80 -19.80 -19.61
C ALA A 123 11.27 -20.07 -19.26
N LYS A 124 12.20 -19.16 -19.61
CA LYS A 124 13.62 -19.26 -19.21
C LYS A 124 13.83 -19.14 -17.70
N MET A 125 12.92 -18.48 -16.99
CA MET A 125 12.91 -18.38 -15.53
C MET A 125 12.19 -19.57 -14.86
N GLY A 126 11.69 -20.53 -15.64
CA GLY A 126 10.90 -21.65 -15.14
C GLY A 126 9.48 -21.25 -14.72
N VAL A 127 9.00 -20.08 -15.15
CA VAL A 127 7.68 -19.54 -14.79
C VAL A 127 6.78 -19.54 -16.03
N THR A 128 5.54 -19.99 -15.87
CA THR A 128 4.52 -19.86 -16.92
C THR A 128 3.71 -18.59 -16.68
N LEU A 129 3.59 -17.74 -17.69
CA LEU A 129 2.76 -16.55 -17.63
C LEU A 129 1.28 -16.92 -17.70
#